data_AF-A0A212CF17-F1
#
_entry.id   AF-A0A212CF17-F1
#
_cell.length_a   1.000
_cell.length_b   1.000
_cell.length_c   1.000
_cell.angle_alpha   90.00
_cell.angle_beta   90.00
_cell.angle_gamma   90.00
#
_symmetry.space_group_name_H-M   'P 1'
#
loop_
_entity.id
_entity.type
_entity.pdbx_description
1 polymer ?
#
loop_
_entity_poly.entity_id
_entity_poly.type
_entity_poly.pdbx_seq_one_letter_code
_entity_poly.pdbx_strand_id
1 'polypeptide(L)'
;VRISSWPKEKPGSWFSEFKRGKLLSYLDVEGNSINMVQMTFLKLLTASARQNFTYYCHQSAAWYDVSSGSHDKALRFLGSNDEEMSYDNNPYIKVLFDGCA
;
A
#
# COMPACT_ATOMS: atom_id res chain seq x y z
N VAL A 1 -13.66 11.35 7.67
CA VAL A 1 -13.71 10.89 6.26
C VAL A 1 -14.83 9.87 6.14
N ARG A 2 -15.75 9.99 5.17
CA ARG A 2 -16.76 8.93 4.93
C ARG A 2 -16.05 7.73 4.28
N ILE A 3 -15.95 6.63 5.01
CA ILE A 3 -15.39 5.38 4.50
C ILE A 3 -16.43 4.75 3.57
N SER A 4 -16.03 4.49 2.33
CA SER A 4 -16.87 3.79 1.35
C SER A 4 -16.52 2.32 1.38
N SER A 5 -17.51 1.44 1.52
CA SER A 5 -17.29 0.00 1.41
C SER A 5 -17.19 -0.42 -0.05
N TRP A 6 -16.34 -1.40 -0.36
CA TRP A 6 -16.32 -2.07 -1.65
C TRP A 6 -16.94 -3.47 -1.55
N PRO A 7 -18.27 -3.62 -1.67
CA PRO A 7 -18.99 -4.86 -1.31
C PRO A 7 -18.77 -6.02 -2.28
N LYS A 8 -18.19 -5.78 -3.45
CA LYS A 8 -17.95 -6.80 -4.49
C LYS A 8 -16.51 -7.30 -4.52
N GLU A 9 -15.63 -6.68 -3.76
CA GLU A 9 -14.21 -7.00 -3.75
C GLU A 9 -13.95 -8.21 -2.86
N LYS A 10 -12.95 -9.00 -3.23
CA LYS A 10 -12.60 -10.22 -2.52
C LYS A 10 -11.19 -10.07 -1.95
N PRO A 11 -10.86 -10.74 -0.83
CA PRO A 11 -9.48 -10.83 -0.38
C PRO A 11 -8.57 -11.31 -1.53
N GLY A 12 -7.43 -10.64 -1.70
CA GLY A 12 -6.44 -10.96 -2.72
C GLY A 12 -6.53 -10.16 -4.02
N SER A 13 -7.57 -9.36 -4.25
CA SER A 13 -7.55 -8.38 -5.35
C SER A 13 -6.83 -7.09 -4.94
N TRP A 14 -6.27 -6.38 -5.92
CA TRP A 14 -5.55 -5.13 -5.70
C TRP A 14 -6.49 -3.94 -5.66
N PHE A 15 -6.18 -2.93 -4.84
CA PHE A 15 -6.96 -1.68 -4.80
C PHE A 15 -7.16 -1.06 -6.19
N SER A 16 -6.19 -1.17 -7.11
CA SER A 16 -6.31 -0.67 -8.49
C SER A 16 -7.39 -1.36 -9.32
N GLU A 17 -7.78 -2.57 -8.94
CA GLU A 17 -8.81 -3.38 -9.61
C GLU A 17 -10.21 -3.10 -9.07
N PHE A 18 -10.30 -2.44 -7.91
CA PHE A 18 -11.58 -2.19 -7.26
C PHE A 18 -12.43 -1.21 -8.07
N LYS A 19 -13.74 -1.24 -7.87
CA LYS A 19 -14.61 -0.19 -8.42
C LYS A 19 -14.20 1.20 -7.89
N ARG A 20 -13.77 2.10 -8.79
CA ARG A 20 -13.17 3.42 -8.51
C ARG A 20 -11.81 3.36 -7.79
N GLY A 21 -11.23 2.17 -7.72
CA GLY A 21 -9.83 1.95 -7.44
C GLY A 21 -8.94 2.51 -8.54
N LYS A 22 -7.68 2.78 -8.21
CA LYS A 22 -6.69 3.27 -9.16
C LYS A 22 -5.28 2.97 -8.68
N LEU A 23 -4.38 2.75 -9.62
CA LEU A 23 -2.94 2.74 -9.33
C LEU A 23 -2.55 4.10 -8.74
N LEU A 24 -1.62 4.05 -7.80
CA LEU A 24 -1.07 5.26 -7.20
C LEU A 24 -0.09 5.89 -8.17
N SER A 25 -0.25 7.19 -8.41
CA SER A 25 0.63 7.99 -9.25
C SER A 25 1.31 9.09 -8.43
N TYR A 26 2.53 9.45 -8.83
CA TYR A 26 3.30 10.48 -8.17
C TYR A 26 3.21 11.79 -8.95
N LEU A 27 3.12 12.90 -8.22
CA LEU A 27 3.08 14.25 -8.75
C LEU A 27 4.32 15.02 -8.28
N ASP A 28 4.76 15.97 -9.09
CA ASP A 28 5.77 16.94 -8.68
C ASP A 28 5.17 18.02 -7.76
N VAL A 29 5.99 18.99 -7.36
CA VAL A 29 5.58 20.08 -6.46
C VAL A 29 4.55 21.02 -7.09
N GLU A 30 4.43 21.05 -8.41
CA GLU A 30 3.47 21.84 -9.17
C GLU A 30 2.19 21.05 -9.47
N GLY A 31 2.14 19.77 -9.09
CA GLY A 31 1.00 18.88 -9.31
C GLY A 31 1.01 18.19 -10.68
N ASN A 32 2.09 18.28 -11.45
CA ASN A 32 2.20 17.58 -12.72
C ASN A 32 2.57 16.11 -12.49
N SER A 33 2.04 15.22 -13.34
CA SER A 33 2.38 13.80 -13.30
C SER A 33 3.86 13.56 -13.56
N ILE A 34 4.54 12.88 -12.63
CA ILE A 34 5.91 12.42 -12.82
C ILE A 34 5.88 11.20 -13.73
N ASN A 35 6.61 11.25 -14.84
CA ASN A 35 6.66 10.13 -15.78
C ASN A 35 7.62 9.03 -15.31
N MET A 36 7.54 7.87 -15.96
CA MET A 36 8.36 6.70 -15.60
C MET A 36 9.87 6.97 -15.75
N VAL A 37 10.28 7.76 -16.75
CA VAL A 37 11.71 8.05 -17.00
C VAL A 37 12.30 8.84 -15.82
N GLN A 38 11.61 9.89 -15.36
CA GLN A 38 12.04 10.68 -14.21
C GLN A 38 12.16 9.82 -12.95
N MET A 39 11.17 8.95 -12.71
CA MET A 39 11.19 8.03 -11.56
C MET A 39 12.35 7.01 -11.65
N THR A 40 12.69 6.54 -12.85
CA THR A 40 13.83 5.65 -13.08
C THR A 40 15.15 6.33 -12.73
N PHE A 41 15.38 7.58 -13.16
CA PHE A 41 16.58 8.31 -12.78
C PHE A 41 16.66 8.54 -11.27
N LEU A 42 15.54 8.88 -10.61
CA LEU A 42 15.51 9.03 -9.16
C LEU A 42 15.92 7.73 -8.45
N LYS A 43 15.44 6.57 -8.92
CA LYS A 43 15.83 5.25 -8.39
C LYS A 43 17.32 4.95 -8.60
N LEU A 44 17.87 5.27 -9.77
CA LEU A 44 19.28 5.02 -10.09
C LEU A 44 20.26 5.93 -9.31
N LEU A 45 19.84 7.16 -9.01
CA LEU A 45 20.68 8.18 -8.38
C LEU A 45 20.52 8.25 -6.85
N THR A 46 19.71 7.36 -6.25
CA THR A 46 19.42 7.36 -4.81
C THR A 46 19.78 6.01 -4.20
N ALA A 47 20.48 6.02 -3.06
CA ALA A 47 20.87 4.79 -2.36
C ALA A 47 19.70 4.09 -1.64
N SER A 48 18.69 4.84 -1.18
CA SER A 48 17.51 4.29 -0.50
C SER A 48 16.32 5.25 -0.61
N ALA A 49 15.11 4.70 -0.59
CA ALA A 49 13.86 5.47 -0.59
C ALA A 49 12.93 4.99 0.53
N ARG A 50 12.03 5.88 0.97
CA ARG A 50 11.02 5.57 1.99
C ARG A 50 9.67 6.17 1.58
N GLN A 51 8.60 5.39 1.77
CA GLN A 51 7.23 5.85 1.61
C GLN A 51 6.42 5.47 2.85
N ASN A 52 5.63 6.41 3.37
CA ASN A 52 4.69 6.15 4.45
C ASN A 52 3.29 5.99 3.85
N PHE A 53 2.60 4.93 4.25
CA PHE A 53 1.20 4.69 3.90
C PHE A 53 0.33 4.76 5.14
N THR A 54 -0.85 5.37 4.99
CA THR A 54 -1.89 5.35 6.04
C THR A 54 -3.10 4.64 5.47
N TYR A 55 -3.46 3.54 6.12
CA TYR A 55 -4.65 2.78 5.79
C TYR A 55 -5.77 3.17 6.76
N TYR A 56 -6.88 3.66 6.21
CA TYR A 56 -8.08 3.96 6.99
C TYR A 56 -8.98 2.74 7.00
N CYS A 57 -9.20 2.17 8.18
CA CYS A 57 -9.95 0.93 8.36
C CYS A 57 -11.31 1.17 9.04
N HIS A 58 -12.25 0.27 8.78
CA HIS A 58 -13.47 0.07 9.56
C HIS A 58 -13.85 -1.41 9.45
N GLN A 59 -13.82 -2.14 10.57
CA GLN A 59 -14.04 -3.60 10.60
C GLN A 59 -13.10 -4.36 9.63
N SER A 60 -11.84 -3.93 9.55
CA SER A 60 -10.82 -4.57 8.72
C SER A 60 -9.48 -4.55 9.44
N ALA A 61 -8.85 -5.72 9.55
CA ALA A 61 -7.46 -5.83 9.98
C ALA A 61 -6.54 -5.16 8.96
N ALA A 62 -5.47 -4.51 9.43
CA ALA A 62 -4.46 -3.90 8.54
C ALA A 62 -3.09 -4.56 8.67
N TRP A 63 -2.73 -5.04 9.85
CA TRP A 63 -1.44 -5.67 10.08
C TRP A 63 -1.53 -6.89 10.98
N TYR A 64 -1.80 -6.71 12.27
CA TYR A 64 -2.14 -7.83 13.14
C TYR A 64 -3.65 -8.07 13.09
N ASP A 65 -4.10 -9.32 13.24
CA ASP A 65 -5.51 -9.66 13.44
C ASP A 65 -5.68 -10.28 14.82
N VAL A 66 -6.28 -9.54 15.74
CA VAL A 66 -6.50 -9.99 17.13
C VAL A 66 -7.41 -11.22 17.19
N SER A 67 -8.33 -11.40 16.22
CA SER A 67 -9.29 -12.50 16.23
C SER A 67 -8.66 -13.86 15.88
N SER A 68 -7.69 -13.88 14.95
CA SER A 68 -6.94 -15.08 14.58
C SER A 68 -5.61 -15.21 15.32
N GLY A 69 -5.12 -14.13 15.92
CA GLY A 69 -3.80 -14.06 16.53
C GLY A 69 -2.66 -14.13 15.50
N SER A 70 -2.90 -13.74 14.25
CA SER A 70 -1.96 -13.90 13.13
C SER A 70 -1.82 -12.63 12.28
N HIS A 71 -0.87 -12.66 11.34
CA HIS A 71 -0.64 -11.60 10.35
C HIS A 71 -1.15 -11.98 8.95
N ASP A 72 -1.97 -13.03 8.84
CA ASP A 72 -2.41 -13.56 7.53
C ASP A 72 -3.27 -12.57 6.74
N LYS A 73 -3.88 -11.60 7.45
CA LYS A 73 -4.68 -10.50 6.87
C LYS A 73 -3.92 -9.19 6.78
N ALA A 74 -2.59 -9.20 6.98
CA ALA A 74 -1.78 -8.00 6.82
C ALA A 74 -1.88 -7.44 5.40
N LEU A 75 -1.83 -6.11 5.29
CA LEU A 75 -1.79 -5.44 4.00
C LEU A 75 -0.57 -5.87 3.18
N ARG A 76 -0.82 -6.03 1.89
CA ARG A 76 0.20 -6.28 0.86
C ARG A 76 0.38 -5.03 0.02
N PHE A 77 1.62 -4.76 -0.35
CA PHE A 77 2.00 -3.65 -1.21
C PHE A 77 2.62 -4.19 -2.48
N LEU A 78 2.21 -3.66 -3.63
CA LEU A 78 2.82 -3.98 -4.90
C LEU A 78 3.83 -2.88 -5.27
N GLY A 79 5.10 -3.26 -5.36
CA GLY A 79 6.18 -2.39 -5.80
C GLY A 79 6.09 -2.10 -7.31
N SER A 80 6.72 -0.99 -7.73
CA SER A 80 6.81 -0.64 -9.16
C SER A 80 7.69 -1.57 -10.00
N ASN A 81 8.31 -2.56 -9.37
CA ASN A 81 9.11 -3.65 -9.94
C ASN A 81 8.35 -4.99 -9.87
N ASP A 82 7.02 -4.94 -9.71
CA ASP A 82 6.12 -6.10 -9.57
C ASP A 82 6.38 -6.98 -8.34
N GLU A 83 7.16 -6.48 -7.38
CA GLU A 83 7.43 -7.18 -6.12
C GLU A 83 6.29 -6.96 -5.12
N GLU A 84 5.66 -8.05 -4.69
CA GLU A 84 4.70 -8.04 -3.59
C GLU A 84 5.44 -8.05 -2.25
N MET A 85 5.14 -7.08 -1.39
CA MET A 85 5.77 -6.89 -0.10
C MET A 85 4.71 -6.89 1.02
N SER A 86 4.96 -7.66 2.07
CA SER A 86 4.05 -7.92 3.20
C SER A 86 4.85 -8.23 4.46
N TYR A 87 4.16 -8.54 5.56
CA TYR A 87 4.74 -8.95 6.84
C TYR A 87 5.72 -10.14 6.71
N ASP A 88 5.36 -11.12 5.88
CA ASP A 88 6.02 -12.43 5.80
C ASP A 88 7.23 -12.47 4.87
N ASN A 89 7.38 -11.51 3.96
CA ASN A 89 8.39 -11.57 2.91
C ASN A 89 9.28 -10.30 2.80
N ASN A 90 8.97 -9.23 3.52
CA ASN A 90 9.75 -7.99 3.43
C ASN A 90 10.06 -7.39 4.82
N PRO A 91 11.32 -7.49 5.30
CA PRO A 91 11.69 -7.00 6.63
C PRO A 91 11.76 -5.46 6.72
N TYR A 92 11.63 -4.75 5.59
CA TYR A 92 11.72 -3.29 5.55
C TYR A 92 10.36 -2.60 5.78
N ILE A 93 9.25 -3.34 5.75
CA ILE A 93 7.96 -2.79 6.15
C ILE A 93 7.94 -2.61 7.67
N LYS A 94 7.84 -1.36 8.11
CA LYS A 94 7.75 -0.99 9.52
C LYS A 94 6.41 -0.35 9.80
N VAL A 95 5.64 -0.98 10.67
CA VAL A 95 4.39 -0.40 11.18
C VAL A 95 4.71 0.67 12.20
N LEU A 96 4.31 1.90 11.88
CA LEU A 96 4.49 3.04 12.78
C LEU A 96 3.42 3.06 13.88
N PHE A 97 2.20 2.65 13.54
CA PHE A 97 1.05 2.57 14.42
C PHE A 97 0.02 1.60 13.83
N ASP A 98 -0.51 0.68 14.64
CA ASP A 98 -1.60 -0.22 14.25
C ASP A 98 -2.84 0.04 15.11
N GLY A 99 -3.80 0.78 14.57
CA GLY A 99 -5.10 1.02 15.19
C GLY A 99 -6.22 0.16 14.60
N CYS A 100 -5.86 -0.78 13.74
CA CYS A 100 -6.80 -1.62 12.99
C CYS A 100 -6.68 -3.10 13.37
N ALA A 101 -5.91 -3.42 14.41
CA ALA A 101 -5.66 -4.78 14.88
C ALA A 101 -6.93 -5.49 15.39
#